data_AF-A0A8J9T9W9-F1
#
_entry.id   AF-A0A8J9T9W9-F1
#
_cell.length_a   1.000
_cell.length_b   1.000
_cell.length_c   1.000
_cell.angle_alpha   90.00
_cell.angle_beta   90.00
_cell.angle_gamma   90.00
#
_symmetry.space_group_name_H-M   'P 1'
#
loop_
_entity.id
_entity.type
_entity.pdbx_description
1 polymer ?
#
loop_
_entity_poly.entity_id
_entity_poly.type
_entity_poly.pdbx_seq_one_letter_code
_entity_poly.pdbx_strand_id
1 'polypeptide(L)'
;MTNSTSFTLTVSDFPYKVLDPIATLTVAPTYATIKRAQRQLSTNAASIFSLNGGGAHGHLALTVTPEAYLEITDVPFIVPVAPPADPLPGETLPQITQNNLLHQRAKEIYGTYVSVNNALRRQLLDAV
;
A
#
# COMPACT_ATOMS: atom_id res chain seq x y z
N MET A 1 -18.27 4.88 -21.15
CA MET A 1 -17.75 3.66 -20.50
C MET A 1 -16.29 3.91 -20.18
N THR A 2 -15.99 4.52 -19.03
CA THR A 2 -14.59 4.78 -18.64
C THR A 2 -14.07 3.53 -17.97
N ASN A 3 -13.08 2.92 -18.60
CA ASN A 3 -12.32 1.78 -18.11
C ASN A 3 -11.81 2.11 -16.70
N SER A 4 -12.37 1.49 -15.66
CA SER A 4 -11.77 1.50 -14.32
C SER A 4 -10.51 0.64 -14.42
N THR A 5 -9.40 1.25 -14.85
CA THR A 5 -8.09 0.61 -14.86
C THR A 5 -7.73 0.35 -13.41
N SER A 6 -8.01 -0.87 -12.93
CA SER A 6 -7.51 -1.32 -11.65
C SER A 6 -5.99 -1.14 -11.66
N PHE A 7 -5.48 -0.26 -10.80
CA PHE A 7 -4.05 -0.05 -10.65
C PHE A 7 -3.45 -1.31 -10.02
N THR A 8 -2.94 -2.18 -10.88
CA THR A 8 -2.16 -3.34 -10.47
C THR A 8 -0.73 -2.87 -10.32
N LEU A 9 -0.31 -2.62 -9.09
CA LEU A 9 1.10 -2.41 -8.78
C LEU A 9 1.88 -3.65 -9.21
N THR A 10 2.96 -3.39 -9.95
CA THR A 10 3.89 -4.43 -10.36
C THR A 10 5.18 -4.26 -9.56
N VAL A 11 5.91 -5.35 -9.33
CA VAL A 11 7.18 -5.31 -8.60
C VAL A 11 8.21 -4.37 -9.25
N SER A 12 8.05 -4.06 -10.54
CA SER A 12 8.87 -3.06 -11.25
C SER A 12 8.73 -1.64 -10.73
N ASP A 13 7.65 -1.33 -10.01
CA ASP A 13 7.38 0.02 -9.46
C ASP A 13 8.14 0.28 -8.14
N PHE A 14 8.83 -0.74 -7.61
CA PHE A 14 9.58 -0.64 -6.36
C PHE A 14 11.08 -0.32 -6.57
N PRO A 15 11.68 0.52 -5.69
CA PRO A 15 13.12 0.71 -5.62
C PRO A 15 13.88 -0.61 -5.43
N TYR A 16 13.41 -1.47 -4.53
CA TYR A 16 13.93 -2.83 -4.35
C TYR A 16 12.99 -3.85 -4.97
N LYS A 17 13.28 -4.28 -6.20
CA LYS A 17 12.45 -5.25 -6.94
C LYS A 17 12.52 -6.64 -6.32
N VAL A 18 13.71 -7.03 -5.87
CA VAL A 18 13.98 -8.30 -5.18
C VAL A 18 14.64 -7.94 -3.86
N LEU A 19 14.22 -8.57 -2.76
CA LEU A 19 14.85 -8.36 -1.46
C LEU A 19 16.15 -9.15 -1.37
N ASP A 20 17.02 -8.71 -0.48
CA ASP A 20 18.16 -9.53 -0.11
C ASP A 20 17.65 -10.80 0.62
N PRO A 21 18.25 -11.97 0.39
CA PRO A 21 17.81 -13.20 1.04
C PRO A 21 17.80 -13.06 2.57
N ILE A 22 16.66 -13.37 3.18
CA ILE A 22 16.48 -13.42 4.62
C ILE A 22 17.06 -14.72 5.15
N ALA A 23 16.75 -15.81 4.45
CA ALA A 23 17.27 -17.16 4.68
C ALA A 23 17.57 -17.83 3.32
N THR A 24 18.28 -18.94 3.37
CA THR A 24 18.46 -19.84 2.24
C THR A 24 18.28 -21.28 2.72
N LEU A 25 18.27 -22.25 1.81
CA LEU A 25 18.20 -23.67 2.16
C LEU A 25 19.32 -24.13 3.13
N THR A 26 20.44 -23.42 3.17
CA THR A 26 21.61 -23.77 3.99
C THR A 26 21.95 -22.73 5.06
N VAL A 27 21.32 -21.56 5.04
CA VAL A 27 21.63 -20.44 5.95
C VAL A 27 20.36 -20.00 6.66
N ALA A 28 20.34 -20.16 7.98
CA ALA A 28 19.25 -19.69 8.83
C ALA A 28 19.17 -18.15 8.88
N PRO A 29 17.98 -17.59 9.09
CA PRO A 29 17.82 -16.15 9.20
C PRO A 29 18.57 -15.59 10.42
N THR A 30 19.14 -14.39 10.25
CA THR A 30 19.79 -13.65 11.33
C THR A 30 19.06 -12.35 11.58
N TYR A 31 19.26 -11.75 12.75
CA TYR A 31 18.73 -10.41 13.03
C TYR A 31 19.13 -9.39 11.95
N ALA A 32 20.37 -9.48 11.44
CA ALA A 32 20.87 -8.58 10.41
C ALA A 32 20.13 -8.74 9.07
N THR A 33 19.84 -9.97 8.64
CA THR A 33 19.11 -10.22 7.38
C THR A 33 17.65 -9.82 7.49
N ILE A 34 16.99 -10.12 8.62
CA ILE A 34 15.61 -9.69 8.89
C ILE A 34 15.50 -8.16 8.92
N LYS A 35 16.40 -7.48 9.63
CA LYS A 35 16.41 -6.01 9.73
C LYS A 35 16.64 -5.36 8.37
N ARG A 36 17.48 -5.95 7.52
CA ARG A 36 17.71 -5.47 6.16
C ARG A 36 16.46 -5.60 5.30
N ALA A 37 15.80 -6.76 5.32
CA ALA A 37 14.57 -6.97 4.58
C ALA A 37 13.46 -6.01 5.04
N GLN A 38 13.30 -5.78 6.35
CA GLN A 38 12.36 -4.79 6.88
C GLN A 38 12.63 -3.39 6.30
N ARG A 39 13.89 -2.96 6.20
CA ARG A 39 14.26 -1.67 5.62
C ARG A 39 13.95 -1.60 4.12
N GLN A 40 14.23 -2.65 3.36
CA GLN A 40 13.92 -2.73 1.93
C GLN A 40 12.40 -2.65 1.70
N LEU A 41 11.62 -3.42 2.45
CA LEU A 41 10.16 -3.38 2.44
C LEU A 41 9.62 -1.99 2.80
N SER A 42 10.17 -1.37 3.86
CA SER A 42 9.76 -0.01 4.28
C SER A 42 10.03 1.03 3.20
N THR A 43 11.16 0.91 2.49
CA THR A 43 11.51 1.81 1.39
C THR A 43 10.57 1.62 0.20
N ASN A 44 10.22 0.37 -0.14
CA ASN A 44 9.24 0.07 -1.18
C ASN A 44 7.83 0.56 -0.83
N ALA A 45 7.43 0.42 0.44
CA ALA A 45 6.15 0.92 0.92
C ALA A 45 6.09 2.47 0.85
N ALA A 46 7.16 3.14 1.25
CA ALA A 46 7.26 4.59 1.24
C ALA A 46 7.31 5.19 -0.18
N SER A 47 7.84 4.45 -1.18
CA SER A 47 7.93 4.94 -2.55
C SER A 47 6.59 5.01 -3.27
N ILE A 48 5.59 4.26 -2.82
CA ILE A 48 4.24 4.33 -3.38
C ILE A 48 3.48 5.45 -2.69
N PHE A 49 3.14 6.48 -3.47
CA PHE A 49 2.45 7.66 -2.98
C PHE A 49 1.09 7.34 -2.35
N SER A 50 0.79 7.98 -1.21
CA SER A 50 -0.48 7.88 -0.52
C SER A 50 -0.75 9.14 0.28
N LEU A 51 -1.97 9.67 0.17
CA LEU A 51 -2.43 10.81 0.96
C LEU A 51 -2.87 10.41 2.38
N ASN A 52 -2.99 9.12 2.66
CA ASN A 52 -3.59 8.58 3.87
C ASN A 52 -2.77 8.82 5.15
N GLY A 53 -1.53 9.30 5.07
CA GLY A 53 -0.72 9.70 6.21
C GLY A 53 0.10 10.96 5.93
N GLY A 54 -0.56 12.00 5.41
CA GLY A 54 0.07 13.30 5.15
C GLY A 54 0.82 13.41 3.83
N GLY A 55 0.79 12.40 2.95
CA GLY A 55 1.33 12.48 1.59
C GLY A 55 2.83 12.22 1.45
N ALA A 56 3.62 12.51 2.48
CA ALA A 56 5.08 12.50 2.41
C ALA A 56 5.72 11.10 2.51
N HIS A 57 5.02 10.15 3.14
CA HIS A 57 5.59 8.84 3.49
C HIS A 57 4.88 7.65 2.85
N GLY A 58 4.07 7.91 1.83
CA GLY A 58 3.44 6.86 1.04
C GLY A 58 2.70 5.83 1.91
N HIS A 59 2.97 4.55 1.65
CA HIS A 59 2.40 3.42 2.39
C HIS A 59 3.33 2.88 3.50
N LEU A 60 4.29 3.66 4.01
CA LEU A 60 5.25 3.21 5.04
C LEU A 60 4.57 2.53 6.25
N ALA A 61 3.36 2.95 6.62
CA ALA A 61 2.54 2.37 7.69
C ALA A 61 2.28 0.87 7.55
N LEU A 62 2.44 0.27 6.37
CA LEU A 62 2.33 -1.18 6.17
C LEU A 62 3.48 -2.00 6.77
N THR A 63 4.59 -1.35 7.11
CA THR A 63 5.86 -2.02 7.49
C THR A 63 6.36 -1.66 8.88
N VAL A 64 5.69 -0.71 9.54
CA VAL A 64 6.01 -0.20 10.87
C VAL A 64 4.75 -0.23 11.74
N THR A 65 4.92 -0.14 13.05
CA THR A 65 3.75 -0.02 13.94
C THR A 65 3.09 1.36 13.80
N PRO A 66 1.80 1.50 14.15
CA PRO A 66 1.13 2.81 14.11
C PRO A 66 1.82 3.88 14.95
N GLU A 67 2.37 3.50 16.11
CA GLU A 67 3.10 4.40 17.01
C GLU A 67 4.40 4.88 16.36
N ALA A 68 5.17 3.98 15.76
CA ALA A 68 6.39 4.32 15.05
C ALA A 68 6.11 5.18 13.80
N TYR A 69 5.00 4.92 13.09
CA TYR A 69 4.59 5.80 11.99
C TYR A 69 4.29 7.20 12.50
N LEU A 70 3.45 7.32 13.54
CA LEU A 70 3.06 8.60 14.12
C LEU A 70 4.28 9.40 14.63
N GLU A 71 5.26 8.73 15.23
CA GLU A 71 6.51 9.35 15.68
C GLU A 71 7.36 9.90 14.52
N ILE A 72 7.31 9.27 13.34
CA ILE A 72 8.06 9.71 12.15
C ILE A 72 7.33 10.84 11.41
N THR A 73 6.01 10.78 11.32
CA THR A 73 5.23 11.59 10.38
C THR A 73 4.41 12.70 11.04
N ASP A 74 4.27 12.69 12.37
CA ASP A 74 3.34 13.51 13.16
C ASP A 74 1.86 13.41 12.73
N VAL A 75 1.54 12.52 11.79
CA VAL A 75 0.20 12.36 11.20
C VAL A 75 -0.13 10.86 11.17
N PRO A 76 -1.22 10.41 11.84
CA PRO A 76 -1.57 9.00 11.82
C PRO A 76 -1.97 8.54 10.41
N PHE A 77 -1.57 7.33 10.05
CA PHE A 77 -2.01 6.73 8.79
C PHE A 77 -3.45 6.24 8.89
N ILE A 78 -4.32 6.77 8.04
CA ILE A 78 -5.73 6.39 7.93
C ILE A 78 -5.84 5.18 7.01
N VAL A 79 -6.08 4.00 7.58
CA VAL A 79 -6.30 2.78 6.79
C VAL A 79 -7.55 2.95 5.91
N PRO A 80 -7.46 2.79 4.58
CA PRO A 80 -8.63 2.88 3.70
C PRO A 80 -9.68 1.83 4.03
N VAL A 81 -10.94 2.24 4.07
CA VAL A 81 -12.08 1.33 4.22
C VAL A 81 -12.53 0.86 2.83
N ALA A 82 -12.85 -0.44 2.70
CA ALA A 82 -13.40 -0.99 1.47
C ALA A 82 -14.72 -0.27 1.13
N PRO A 83 -14.85 0.33 -0.06
CA PRO A 83 -16.11 0.92 -0.47
C PRO A 83 -17.19 -0.15 -0.64
N PRO A 84 -18.48 0.20 -0.51
CA PRO A 84 -19.60 -0.71 -0.83
C PRO A 84 -19.52 -1.19 -2.29
N ALA A 85 -20.27 -2.24 -2.65
CA ALA A 85 -20.25 -2.75 -4.03
C ALA A 85 -20.76 -1.72 -5.05
N ASP A 86 -21.80 -0.97 -4.66
CA ASP A 86 -22.45 0.03 -5.48
C ASP A 86 -22.23 1.45 -4.91
N PRO A 87 -22.20 2.49 -5.77
CA PRO A 87 -22.13 3.88 -5.33
C PRO A 87 -23.41 4.28 -4.58
N LEU A 88 -23.30 5.29 -3.71
CA LEU A 88 -24.47 5.86 -3.05
C LEU A 88 -25.45 6.43 -4.09
N PRO A 89 -26.77 6.20 -3.93
CA PRO A 89 -27.76 6.75 -4.84
C PRO A 89 -27.78 8.28 -4.77
N GLY A 90 -28.17 8.92 -5.87
CA GLY A 90 -28.39 10.37 -5.94
C GLY A 90 -29.76 10.67 -6.53
N GLU A 91 -30.39 11.75 -6.10
CA GLU A 91 -31.71 12.16 -6.57
C GLU A 91 -31.63 12.98 -7.87
N THR A 92 -30.50 13.66 -8.09
CA THR A 92 -30.26 14.49 -9.26
C THR A 92 -29.04 14.00 -10.06
N LEU A 93 -28.99 14.29 -11.36
CA LEU A 93 -27.85 13.92 -12.21
C LEU A 93 -26.50 14.44 -11.69
N PRO A 94 -26.37 15.68 -11.17
CA PRO A 94 -25.11 16.14 -10.57
C PRO A 94 -24.71 15.34 -9.34
N GLN A 95 -25.68 14.97 -8.47
CA GLN A 95 -25.40 14.15 -7.28
C GLN A 95 -24.95 12.74 -7.67
N ILE A 96 -25.63 12.09 -8.61
CA ILE A 96 -25.25 10.75 -9.11
C ILE A 96 -23.82 10.80 -9.67
N THR A 97 -23.51 11.83 -10.47
CA THR A 97 -22.17 12.01 -11.06
C THR A 97 -21.11 12.15 -9.96
N GLN A 98 -21.35 12.99 -8.97
CA GLN A 98 -20.43 13.18 -7.85
C GLN A 98 -20.24 11.91 -7.01
N ASN A 99 -21.33 11.19 -6.70
CA ASN A 99 -21.27 9.94 -5.94
C ASN A 99 -20.45 8.86 -6.67
N ASN A 100 -20.61 8.76 -7.99
CA ASN A 100 -19.83 7.85 -8.81
C ASN A 100 -18.32 8.19 -8.78
N LEU A 101 -17.98 9.48 -8.85
CA LEU A 101 -16.58 9.93 -8.77
C LEU A 101 -15.95 9.63 -7.40
N LEU A 102 -16.66 9.93 -6.32
CA LEU A 102 -16.19 9.63 -4.95
C LEU A 102 -16.02 8.12 -4.74
N HIS A 103 -16.97 7.34 -5.23
CA HIS A 103 -16.92 5.89 -5.15
C HIS A 103 -15.73 5.31 -5.93
N GLN A 104 -15.50 5.78 -7.16
CA GLN A 104 -14.35 5.36 -7.98
C GLN A 104 -13.03 5.71 -7.29
N ARG A 105 -12.90 6.92 -6.73
CA ARG A 105 -11.71 7.32 -5.97
C ARG A 105 -11.49 6.44 -4.73
N ALA A 106 -12.55 6.10 -4.01
CA ALA A 106 -12.46 5.21 -2.85
C ALA A 106 -11.98 3.80 -3.25
N LYS A 107 -12.45 3.28 -4.38
CA LYS A 107 -11.98 2.00 -4.94
C LYS A 107 -10.51 2.03 -5.30
N GLU A 108 -10.03 3.12 -5.90
CA GLU A 108 -8.63 3.28 -6.27
C GLU A 108 -7.70 3.36 -5.04
N ILE A 109 -8.09 4.13 -4.02
CA ILE A 109 -7.33 4.26 -2.77
C ILE A 109 -7.25 2.91 -2.05
N TYR A 110 -8.40 2.24 -1.89
CA TYR A 110 -8.45 0.93 -1.24
C TYR A 110 -7.70 -0.14 -2.05
N GLY A 111 -7.89 -0.17 -3.37
CA GLY A 111 -7.22 -1.09 -4.28
C GLY A 111 -5.70 -0.93 -4.24
N THR A 112 -5.20 0.31 -4.27
CA THR A 112 -3.76 0.61 -4.16
C THR A 112 -3.21 0.09 -2.84
N TYR A 113 -3.86 0.37 -1.71
CA TYR A 113 -3.43 -0.10 -0.39
C TYR A 113 -3.33 -1.63 -0.32
N VAL A 114 -4.34 -2.35 -0.82
CA VAL A 114 -4.34 -3.82 -0.87
C VAL A 114 -3.25 -4.35 -1.80
N SER A 115 -3.07 -3.73 -2.98
CA SER A 115 -2.04 -4.11 -3.94
C SER A 115 -0.63 -3.95 -3.38
N VAL A 116 -0.31 -2.83 -2.71
CA VAL A 116 0.99 -2.63 -2.04
C VAL A 116 1.21 -3.73 -1.01
N ASN A 117 0.24 -3.96 -0.11
CA ASN A 117 0.36 -4.95 0.95
C ASN A 117 0.59 -6.37 0.40
N ASN A 118 -0.13 -6.75 -0.66
CA ASN A 118 0.05 -8.05 -1.31
C ASN A 118 1.41 -8.18 -2.01
N ALA A 119 1.89 -7.11 -2.66
CA ALA A 119 3.18 -7.12 -3.32
C ALA A 119 4.34 -7.23 -2.32
N LEU A 120 4.29 -6.49 -1.21
CA LEU A 120 5.29 -6.60 -0.12
C LEU A 120 5.30 -7.99 0.50
N ARG A 121 4.13 -8.61 0.71
CA ARG A 121 4.04 -10.00 1.19
C ARG A 121 4.66 -11.00 0.23
N ARG A 122 4.45 -10.83 -1.08
CA ARG A 122 5.07 -11.67 -2.11
C ARG A 122 6.60 -11.56 -2.05
N GLN A 123 7.13 -10.33 -2.00
CA GLN A 123 8.57 -10.09 -1.87
C GLN A 123 9.17 -10.74 -0.62
N LEU A 124 8.44 -10.69 0.51
CA LEU A 124 8.87 -11.34 1.74
C LEU A 124 8.92 -12.87 1.59
N LEU A 125 7.90 -13.48 0.96
CA LEU A 125 7.87 -14.93 0.72
C LEU A 125 8.98 -15.40 -0.22
N ASP A 126 9.32 -14.60 -1.22
CA ASP A 126 10.38 -14.92 -2.18
C ASP A 126 11.79 -14.80 -1.56
N ALA A 127 11.92 -14.11 -0.43
CA ALA A 127 13.19 -13.85 0.24
C ALA A 127 13.55 -14.87 1.34
N VAL A 128 12.66 -15.81 1.65
CA VAL A 128 12.82 -16.82 2.72
C VAL A 128 13.11 -18.19 2.16
#